data_AF-A0A1M6EE28-F1
#
_entry.id   AF-A0A1M6EE28-F1
#
_cell.length_a   1.000
_cell.length_b   1.000
_cell.length_c   1.000
_cell.angle_alpha   90.00
_cell.angle_beta   90.00
_cell.angle_gamma   90.00
#
_symmetry.space_group_name_H-M   'P 1'
#
loop_
_entity.id
_entity.type
_entity.pdbx_description
1 polymer ?
#
loop_
_entity_poly.entity_id
_entity_poly.type
_entity_poly.pdbx_seq_one_letter_code
_entity_poly.pdbx_strand_id
1 'polypeptide(L)'
;MSVFDYYYYYYSAVFAGYPVIIKIAIFIILILFSLTVMSLIRFFYIRHKQILKAKRKKKIKKIYKANLIDILYFSFKELSVQDLNADAELPEPQKKWQKRMLTDLILKVKSDKSYEMDGGVFQSYNYINLLTYFKLYDYWVNEISSTDISKAIRALRVINEIGGGVRGSAFSSSVYHRNGYLRKFARMTYTRFDSHDPYKFLEQGLDDHFNKFDEKRLHYILIEMNKDHPIPLLTKWVRNSTKENYKGFLVREMGFFKQYESIPFLVELYKTEQSILVKCEIMETLGELEYEPLIDLAKEEFNSASKPLQTSIIEGLRLLKSRKSLPFLTETYQSTQFSETKIKIVEMLQEFDEEGMSILISLSEKSSSKFEENLFAYALN
;
A
#
# COMPACT_ATOMS: atom_id res chain seq x y z
N MET A 1 -43.48 52.61 -12.11
CA MET A 1 -43.38 51.15 -12.30
C MET A 1 -42.04 50.88 -12.96
N SER A 2 -41.11 50.19 -12.29
CA SER A 2 -39.80 49.95 -12.89
C SER A 2 -39.95 49.00 -14.09
N VAL A 3 -39.04 49.07 -15.05
CA VAL A 3 -39.05 48.19 -16.23
C VAL A 3 -39.11 46.70 -15.81
N PHE A 4 -38.45 46.35 -14.70
CA PHE A 4 -38.49 45.02 -14.11
C PHE A 4 -39.87 44.62 -13.57
N ASP A 5 -40.58 45.54 -12.92
CA ASP A 5 -41.94 45.27 -12.44
C ASP A 5 -42.87 44.98 -13.62
N TYR A 6 -42.78 45.76 -14.70
CA TYR A 6 -43.60 45.56 -15.90
C TYR A 6 -43.39 44.17 -16.51
N TYR A 7 -42.13 43.74 -16.69
CA TYR A 7 -41.84 42.40 -17.20
C TYR A 7 -42.28 41.30 -16.23
N TYR A 8 -42.07 41.48 -14.92
CA TYR A 8 -42.53 40.51 -13.92
C TYR A 8 -44.05 40.33 -13.94
N TYR A 9 -44.81 41.42 -13.96
CA TYR A 9 -46.27 41.36 -14.02
C TYR A 9 -46.76 40.78 -15.35
N TYR A 10 -46.16 41.17 -16.48
CA TYR A 10 -46.49 40.62 -17.80
C TYR A 10 -46.25 39.10 -17.87
N TYR A 11 -45.07 38.63 -17.42
CA TYR A 11 -44.76 37.21 -17.38
C TYR A 11 -45.67 36.46 -16.40
N SER A 12 -46.01 37.04 -15.25
CA SER A 12 -46.89 36.40 -14.26
C SER A 12 -48.33 36.22 -14.79
N ALA A 13 -48.85 37.21 -15.51
CA ALA A 13 -50.20 37.17 -16.09
C ALA A 13 -50.29 36.16 -17.24
N VAL A 14 -49.29 36.14 -18.13
CA VAL A 14 -49.21 35.18 -19.23
C VAL A 14 -48.99 33.75 -18.69
N PHE A 15 -48.15 33.60 -17.67
CA PHE A 15 -47.86 32.30 -17.07
C PHE A 15 -49.07 31.73 -16.32
N ALA A 16 -49.91 32.56 -15.71
CA ALA A 16 -51.14 32.13 -15.04
C ALA A 16 -52.10 31.40 -16.00
N GLY A 17 -52.18 31.82 -17.25
CA GLY A 17 -53.06 31.25 -18.28
C GLY A 17 -52.62 29.90 -18.87
N TYR A 18 -51.39 29.43 -18.61
CA TYR A 18 -50.93 28.16 -19.17
C TYR A 18 -51.50 26.92 -18.46
N PRO A 19 -51.78 25.83 -19.21
CA PRO A 19 -52.05 24.51 -18.65
C PRO A 19 -50.96 24.05 -17.67
N VAL A 20 -51.36 23.30 -16.64
CA VAL A 20 -50.47 22.81 -15.56
C VAL A 20 -49.26 22.05 -16.10
N ILE A 21 -49.44 21.26 -17.16
CA ILE A 21 -48.38 20.47 -17.80
C ILE A 21 -47.25 21.39 -18.32
N ILE A 22 -47.59 22.52 -18.94
CA ILE A 22 -46.61 23.48 -19.48
C ILE A 22 -45.85 24.17 -18.34
N LYS A 23 -46.54 24.50 -17.24
CA LYS A 23 -45.92 25.10 -16.04
C LYS A 23 -44.88 24.16 -15.43
N ILE A 24 -45.20 22.87 -15.33
CA ILE A 24 -44.26 21.83 -14.84
C ILE A 24 -43.07 21.70 -15.80
N ALA A 25 -43.30 21.67 -17.11
CA ALA A 25 -42.24 21.58 -18.10
C ALA A 25 -41.25 22.76 -18.02
N ILE A 26 -41.76 23.99 -17.92
CA ILE A 26 -40.92 25.19 -17.75
C ILE A 26 -40.10 25.12 -16.46
N PHE A 27 -40.71 24.66 -15.36
CA PHE A 27 -40.00 24.50 -14.09
C PHE A 27 -38.87 23.46 -14.19
N ILE A 28 -39.10 22.32 -14.84
CA ILE A 28 -38.07 21.31 -15.09
C ILE A 28 -36.95 21.88 -15.97
N ILE A 29 -37.28 22.63 -17.02
CA ILE A 29 -36.29 23.28 -17.90
C ILE A 29 -35.42 24.27 -17.10
N LEU A 30 -36.02 25.07 -16.21
CA LEU A 30 -35.28 25.99 -15.35
C LEU A 30 -34.34 25.26 -14.38
N ILE A 31 -34.78 24.15 -13.79
CA ILE A 31 -33.91 23.31 -12.94
C ILE A 31 -32.74 22.75 -13.77
N LEU A 32 -33.01 22.16 -14.93
CA LEU A 32 -31.98 21.61 -15.80
C LEU A 32 -30.99 22.70 -16.24
N PHE A 33 -31.48 23.89 -16.60
CA PHE A 33 -30.64 25.04 -16.94
C PHE A 33 -29.77 25.49 -15.75
N SER A 34 -30.32 25.52 -14.54
CA SER A 34 -29.54 25.87 -13.34
C SER A 34 -28.43 24.85 -13.05
N LEU A 35 -28.70 23.56 -13.24
CA LEU A 35 -27.72 22.48 -13.05
C LEU A 35 -26.61 22.55 -14.10
N THR A 36 -26.94 22.83 -15.36
CA THR A 36 -25.92 22.99 -16.42
C THR A 36 -25.04 24.20 -16.14
N VAL A 37 -25.61 25.36 -15.77
CA VAL A 37 -24.84 26.55 -15.39
C VAL A 37 -23.93 26.26 -14.18
N MET A 38 -24.43 25.60 -13.13
CA MET A 38 -23.63 25.24 -11.97
C MET A 38 -22.45 24.31 -12.35
N SER A 39 -22.71 23.33 -13.23
CA SER A 39 -21.67 22.42 -13.72
C SER A 39 -20.58 23.16 -14.51
N LEU A 40 -20.95 24.14 -15.34
CA LEU A 40 -20.03 24.95 -16.13
C LEU A 40 -19.15 25.80 -15.20
N ILE A 41 -19.74 26.48 -14.22
CA ILE A 41 -19.00 27.28 -13.23
C ILE A 41 -17.97 26.39 -12.49
N ARG A 42 -18.40 25.20 -12.04
CA ARG A 42 -17.50 24.23 -11.38
C ARG A 42 -16.36 23.79 -12.31
N PHE A 43 -16.65 23.53 -13.58
CA PHE A 43 -15.65 23.16 -14.58
C PHE A 43 -14.62 24.27 -14.79
N PHE A 44 -15.06 25.52 -14.97
CA PHE A 44 -14.17 26.68 -15.09
C PHE A 44 -13.30 26.87 -13.85
N TYR A 45 -13.88 26.73 -12.65
CA TYR A 45 -13.12 26.82 -11.40
C TYR A 45 -12.03 25.75 -11.30
N ILE A 46 -12.36 24.48 -11.60
CA ILE A 46 -11.39 23.38 -11.60
C ILE A 46 -10.28 23.63 -12.62
N ARG A 47 -10.63 23.99 -13.85
CA ARG A 47 -9.67 24.27 -14.92
C ARG A 47 -8.73 25.42 -14.54
N HIS A 48 -9.28 26.52 -14.00
CA HIS A 48 -8.47 27.64 -13.55
C HIS A 48 -7.49 27.23 -12.44
N LYS A 49 -7.96 26.47 -11.44
CA LYS A 49 -7.12 25.95 -10.35
C LYS A 49 -5.99 25.05 -10.88
N GLN A 50 -6.27 24.21 -11.87
CA GLN A 50 -5.27 23.34 -12.52
C GLN A 50 -4.23 24.17 -13.28
N ILE A 51 -4.65 25.15 -14.08
CA ILE A 51 -3.76 26.05 -14.83
C ILE A 51 -2.85 26.83 -13.87
N LEU A 52 -3.42 27.38 -12.79
CA LEU A 52 -2.63 28.07 -11.76
C LEU A 52 -1.60 27.14 -11.10
N LYS A 53 -1.99 25.91 -10.75
CA LYS A 53 -1.08 24.91 -10.19
C LYS A 53 0.06 24.58 -11.16
N ALA A 54 -0.24 24.41 -12.45
CA ALA A 54 0.75 24.14 -13.49
C ALA A 54 1.73 25.32 -13.68
N LYS A 55 1.22 26.56 -13.74
CA LYS A 55 2.04 27.78 -13.83
C LYS A 55 2.97 27.90 -12.62
N ARG A 56 2.45 27.70 -11.41
CA ARG A 56 3.23 27.73 -10.16
C ARG A 56 4.31 26.64 -10.14
N LYS A 57 3.99 25.41 -10.57
CA LYS A 57 4.97 24.31 -10.67
C LYS A 57 6.08 24.63 -11.67
N LYS A 58 5.75 25.19 -12.84
CA LYS A 58 6.74 25.65 -13.83
C LYS A 58 7.65 26.73 -13.25
N LYS A 59 7.09 27.70 -12.50
CA LYS A 59 7.88 28.75 -11.83
C LYS A 59 8.89 28.17 -10.84
N ILE A 60 8.46 27.28 -9.94
CA ILE A 60 9.36 26.63 -8.98
C ILE A 60 10.43 25.80 -9.71
N LYS A 61 10.04 25.01 -10.71
CA LYS A 61 11.01 24.24 -11.51
C LYS A 61 12.06 25.13 -12.18
N LYS A 62 11.66 26.28 -12.74
CA LYS A 62 12.57 27.21 -13.41
C LYS A 62 13.60 27.81 -12.44
N ILE A 63 13.17 28.13 -11.21
CA ILE A 63 14.03 28.77 -10.21
C ILE A 63 14.99 27.77 -9.57
N TYR A 64 14.49 26.61 -9.14
CA TYR A 64 15.29 25.75 -8.25
C TYR A 64 15.90 24.52 -8.93
N LYS A 65 15.39 24.06 -10.09
CA LYS A 65 15.73 22.71 -10.58
C LYS A 65 17.22 22.55 -10.89
N ALA A 66 17.84 23.51 -11.58
CA ALA A 66 19.23 23.40 -12.00
C ALA A 66 20.16 23.33 -10.77
N ASN A 67 20.05 24.31 -9.88
CA ASN A 67 20.86 24.39 -8.67
C ASN A 67 20.61 23.21 -7.72
N LEU A 68 19.38 22.69 -7.63
CA LEU A 68 19.10 21.48 -6.86
C LEU A 68 19.82 20.25 -7.42
N ILE A 69 19.86 20.08 -8.75
CA ILE A 69 20.55 18.94 -9.36
C ILE A 69 22.05 19.07 -9.14
N ASP A 70 22.60 20.26 -9.36
CA ASP A 70 24.01 20.54 -9.15
C ASP A 70 24.43 20.23 -7.71
N ILE A 71 23.75 20.82 -6.72
CA ILE A 71 24.05 20.64 -5.30
C ILE A 71 23.87 19.19 -4.82
N LEU A 72 22.84 18.50 -5.32
CA LEU A 72 22.52 17.14 -4.86
C LEU A 72 23.34 16.05 -5.54
N TYR A 73 23.86 16.26 -6.76
CA TYR A 73 24.50 15.18 -7.54
C TYR A 73 25.87 15.52 -8.10
N PHE A 74 26.16 16.78 -8.45
CA PHE A 74 27.38 17.16 -9.17
C PHE A 74 28.35 18.02 -8.35
N SER A 75 27.89 18.57 -7.23
CA SER A 75 28.73 19.32 -6.30
C SER A 75 29.52 18.37 -5.41
N PHE A 76 30.84 18.50 -5.45
CA PHE A 76 31.77 17.80 -4.55
C PHE A 76 31.97 18.52 -3.21
N LYS A 77 31.40 19.72 -3.05
CA LYS A 77 31.49 20.49 -1.80
C LYS A 77 30.31 20.15 -0.89
N GLU A 78 30.62 19.82 0.35
CA GLU A 78 29.64 19.82 1.44
C GLU A 78 29.23 21.25 1.76
N LEU A 79 27.98 21.59 1.48
CA LEU A 79 27.43 22.93 1.69
C LEU A 79 26.72 22.98 3.04
N SER A 80 27.19 23.85 3.93
CA SER A 80 26.50 24.13 5.18
C SER A 80 25.27 25.04 4.95
N VAL A 81 24.40 25.13 5.95
CA VAL A 81 23.27 26.08 5.91
C VAL A 81 23.75 27.53 5.77
N GLN A 82 24.94 27.86 6.29
CA GLN A 82 25.53 29.19 6.16
C GLN A 82 25.98 29.49 4.73
N ASP A 83 26.59 28.51 4.04
CA ASP A 83 26.94 28.63 2.63
C ASP A 83 25.68 28.84 1.77
N LEU A 84 24.60 28.11 2.07
CA LEU A 84 23.32 28.23 1.36
C LEU A 84 22.62 29.58 1.61
N ASN A 85 22.77 30.16 2.81
CA ASN A 85 22.25 31.50 3.10
C ASN A 85 22.97 32.61 2.33
N ALA A 86 24.25 32.40 1.99
CA ALA A 86 25.03 33.35 1.21
C ALA A 86 24.77 33.27 -0.30
N ASP A 87 24.14 32.19 -0.76
CA ASP A 87 23.81 31.97 -2.16
C ASP A 87 22.52 32.72 -2.57
N ALA A 88 22.70 33.84 -3.28
CA ALA A 88 21.60 34.65 -3.80
C ALA A 88 20.75 33.93 -4.87
N GLU A 89 21.26 32.85 -5.47
CA GLU A 89 20.56 32.10 -6.51
C GLU A 89 19.49 31.15 -5.95
N LEU A 90 19.52 30.87 -4.64
CA LEU A 90 18.57 29.99 -3.96
C LEU A 90 17.66 30.74 -2.99
N PRO A 91 16.66 31.49 -3.47
CA PRO A 91 15.80 32.30 -2.59
C PRO A 91 14.94 31.43 -1.66
N GLU A 92 14.83 31.83 -0.38
CA GLU A 92 13.94 31.15 0.57
C GLU A 92 12.46 31.21 0.14
N PRO A 93 11.72 30.09 0.23
CA PRO A 93 10.30 30.04 -0.12
C PRO A 93 9.44 30.78 0.91
N GLN A 94 8.88 31.92 0.50
CA GLN A 94 8.07 32.79 1.36
C GLN A 94 6.64 32.27 1.63
N LYS A 95 6.06 31.51 0.69
CA LYS A 95 4.66 31.05 0.76
C LYS A 95 4.57 29.54 1.01
N LYS A 96 3.56 29.11 1.78
CA LYS A 96 3.27 27.68 2.04
C LYS A 96 3.19 26.82 0.77
N TRP A 97 2.58 27.35 -0.30
CA TRP A 97 2.49 26.61 -1.58
C TRP A 97 3.84 26.44 -2.27
N GLN A 98 4.80 27.35 -2.04
CA GLN A 98 6.17 27.24 -2.58
C GLN A 98 6.91 26.14 -1.82
N LYS A 99 6.88 26.14 -0.48
CA LYS A 99 7.47 25.06 0.35
C LYS A 99 6.97 23.68 -0.08
N ARG A 100 5.66 23.55 -0.32
CA ARG A 100 5.06 22.32 -0.84
C ARG A 100 5.62 21.91 -2.20
N MET A 101 5.59 22.81 -3.19
CA MET A 101 6.06 22.50 -4.54
C MET A 101 7.58 22.29 -4.62
N LEU A 102 8.33 22.95 -3.75
CA LEU A 102 9.77 22.79 -3.61
C LEU A 102 10.09 21.41 -3.03
N THR A 103 9.36 20.98 -2.00
CA THR A 103 9.51 19.61 -1.47
C THR A 103 9.20 18.56 -2.55
N ASP A 104 8.08 18.71 -3.28
CA ASP A 104 7.73 17.81 -4.39
C ASP A 104 8.84 17.76 -5.47
N LEU A 105 9.52 18.90 -5.70
CA LEU A 105 10.61 18.98 -6.68
C LEU A 105 11.88 18.31 -6.17
N ILE A 106 12.27 18.55 -4.90
CA ILE A 106 13.43 17.94 -4.26
C ILE A 106 13.28 16.42 -4.24
N LEU A 107 12.12 15.91 -3.80
CA LEU A 107 11.86 14.47 -3.79
C LEU A 107 11.87 13.88 -5.20
N LYS A 108 11.32 14.61 -6.19
CA LYS A 108 11.40 14.18 -7.59
C LYS A 108 12.84 14.07 -8.08
N VAL A 109 13.69 15.06 -7.77
CA VAL A 109 15.11 15.04 -8.15
C VAL A 109 15.84 13.87 -7.48
N LYS A 110 15.63 13.66 -6.16
CA LYS A 110 16.18 12.52 -5.41
C LYS A 110 15.76 11.16 -5.99
N SER A 111 14.53 11.03 -6.47
CA SER A 111 14.01 9.77 -7.02
C SER A 111 14.43 9.49 -8.48
N ASP A 112 14.99 10.48 -9.16
CA ASP A 112 15.31 10.41 -10.59
C ASP A 112 16.71 9.84 -10.79
N LYS A 113 16.78 8.53 -11.05
CA LYS A 113 18.04 7.80 -11.24
C LYS A 113 18.84 8.22 -12.47
N SER A 114 18.27 9.02 -13.37
CA SER A 114 19.01 9.52 -14.55
C SER A 114 20.25 10.32 -14.14
N TYR A 115 20.20 11.06 -13.04
CA TYR A 115 21.32 11.86 -12.57
C TYR A 115 22.51 11.01 -12.08
N GLU A 116 22.24 9.82 -11.54
CA GLU A 116 23.28 8.87 -11.16
C GLU A 116 23.88 8.19 -12.40
N MET A 117 23.05 7.88 -13.40
CA MET A 117 23.49 7.32 -14.68
C MET A 117 24.37 8.30 -15.47
N ASP A 118 24.12 9.60 -15.35
CA ASP A 118 24.90 10.68 -15.97
C ASP A 118 26.21 10.99 -15.21
N GLY A 119 26.60 10.16 -14.23
CA GLY A 119 27.85 10.28 -13.48
C GLY A 119 27.78 11.12 -12.20
N GLY A 120 26.58 11.54 -11.77
CA GLY A 120 26.37 12.23 -10.50
C GLY A 120 26.36 11.28 -9.30
N VAL A 121 26.75 11.79 -8.13
CA VAL A 121 26.74 11.04 -6.85
C VAL A 121 25.85 11.76 -5.86
N PHE A 122 24.82 11.09 -5.33
CA PHE A 122 23.86 11.71 -4.42
C PHE A 122 24.51 12.14 -3.10
N GLN A 123 24.46 13.44 -2.82
CA GLN A 123 25.03 14.06 -1.63
C GLN A 123 24.00 14.14 -0.48
N SER A 124 24.01 13.13 0.40
CA SER A 124 23.08 13.03 1.53
C SER A 124 23.21 14.20 2.53
N TYR A 125 24.43 14.72 2.73
CA TYR A 125 24.67 15.87 3.61
C TYR A 125 24.02 17.15 3.06
N ASN A 126 24.25 17.45 1.78
CA ASN A 126 23.66 18.60 1.09
C ASN A 126 22.13 18.51 1.07
N TYR A 127 21.58 17.30 0.91
CA TYR A 127 20.15 17.06 0.98
C TYR A 127 19.54 17.48 2.33
N ILE A 128 20.14 17.07 3.44
CA ILE A 128 19.67 17.42 4.79
C ILE A 128 19.79 18.93 5.02
N ASN A 129 20.89 19.55 4.59
CA ASN A 129 21.10 20.98 4.75
C ASN A 129 20.14 21.82 3.89
N LEU A 130 19.79 21.39 2.68
CA LEU A 130 18.77 22.05 1.86
C LEU A 130 17.38 21.99 2.53
N LEU A 131 17.00 20.85 3.08
CA LEU A 131 15.73 20.70 3.79
C LEU A 131 15.65 21.60 5.03
N THR A 132 16.77 21.73 5.73
CA THR A 132 16.94 22.58 6.91
C THR A 132 16.91 24.06 6.52
N TYR A 133 17.70 24.47 5.51
CA TYR A 133 17.74 25.82 4.96
C TYR A 133 16.34 26.32 4.56
N PHE A 134 15.60 25.52 3.79
CA PHE A 134 14.26 25.88 3.36
C PHE A 134 13.17 25.73 4.45
N LYS A 135 13.55 25.30 5.67
CA LYS A 135 12.65 25.05 6.81
C LYS A 135 11.48 24.17 6.40
N LEU A 136 11.79 23.07 5.70
CA LEU A 136 10.79 22.14 5.17
C LEU A 136 10.33 21.15 6.23
N TYR A 137 11.23 20.71 7.12
CA TYR A 137 10.87 19.89 8.28
C TYR A 137 9.80 20.60 9.14
N ASP A 138 10.06 21.82 9.59
CA ASP A 138 9.10 22.60 10.40
C ASP A 138 7.76 22.81 9.69
N TYR A 139 7.80 23.09 8.39
CA TYR A 139 6.58 23.29 7.61
C TYR A 139 5.72 22.02 7.58
N TRP A 140 6.32 20.85 7.37
CA TRP A 140 5.58 19.60 7.31
C TRP A 140 5.15 19.11 8.70
N VAL A 141 5.98 19.31 9.74
CA VAL A 141 5.60 19.01 11.12
C VAL A 141 4.37 19.82 11.54
N ASN A 142 4.32 21.11 11.21
CA ASN A 142 3.15 21.94 11.47
C ASN A 142 1.90 21.47 10.68
N GLU A 143 2.07 20.94 9.47
CA GLU A 143 0.96 20.39 8.70
C GLU A 143 0.49 19.01 9.20
N ILE A 144 1.32 18.24 9.92
CA ILE A 144 0.89 17.00 10.61
C ILE A 144 -0.18 17.32 11.66
N SER A 145 -0.01 18.38 12.43
CA SER A 145 -0.95 18.81 13.47
C SER A 145 -2.16 19.59 12.94
N SER A 146 -2.34 19.65 11.62
CA SER A 146 -3.49 20.30 10.98
C SER A 146 -4.81 19.59 11.31
N THR A 147 -5.87 20.37 11.53
CA THR A 147 -7.24 19.84 11.67
C THR A 147 -7.79 19.21 10.38
N ASP A 148 -7.26 19.64 9.23
CA ASP A 148 -7.57 19.06 7.92
C ASP A 148 -6.86 17.71 7.74
N ILE A 149 -7.63 16.62 7.84
CA ILE A 149 -7.18 15.23 7.73
C ILE A 149 -6.39 15.00 6.44
N SER A 150 -6.82 15.58 5.32
CA SER A 150 -6.14 15.38 4.03
C SER A 150 -4.77 16.07 3.99
N LYS A 151 -4.60 17.18 4.72
CA LYS A 151 -3.29 17.83 4.88
C LYS A 151 -2.39 17.05 5.83
N ALA A 152 -2.92 16.60 6.97
CA ALA A 152 -2.18 15.81 7.94
C ALA A 152 -1.64 14.50 7.33
N ILE A 153 -2.49 13.75 6.60
CA ILE A 153 -2.07 12.53 5.89
C ILE A 153 -0.98 12.82 4.85
N ARG A 154 -1.12 13.92 4.09
CA ARG A 154 -0.09 14.29 3.11
C ARG A 154 1.22 14.64 3.80
N ALA A 155 1.16 15.38 4.90
CA ALA A 155 2.34 15.78 5.65
C ALA A 155 3.09 14.57 6.21
N LEU A 156 2.37 13.60 6.78
CA LEU A 156 2.94 12.33 7.23
C LEU A 156 3.64 11.58 6.08
N ARG A 157 2.99 11.50 4.90
CA ARG A 157 3.60 10.86 3.73
C ARG A 157 4.89 11.54 3.30
N VAL A 158 4.88 12.86 3.22
CA VAL A 158 6.05 13.62 2.79
C VAL A 158 7.18 13.50 3.81
N ILE A 159 6.90 13.55 5.11
CA ILE A 159 7.94 13.33 6.14
C ILE A 159 8.51 11.92 6.05
N ASN A 160 7.67 10.91 5.80
CA ASN A 160 8.11 9.54 5.58
C ASN A 160 9.00 9.39 4.34
N GLU A 161 8.73 10.15 3.26
CA GLU A 161 9.52 10.14 2.02
C GLU A 161 10.82 10.95 2.13
N ILE A 162 10.81 12.05 2.90
CA ILE A 162 12.01 12.86 3.15
C ILE A 162 13.04 12.02 3.92
N GLY A 163 12.60 11.33 4.98
CA GLY A 163 13.46 10.54 5.86
C GLY A 163 14.26 11.43 6.83
N GLY A 164 14.32 11.00 8.10
CA GLY A 164 15.09 11.70 9.15
C GLY A 164 14.57 13.10 9.52
N GLY A 165 15.32 13.80 10.38
CA GLY A 165 15.14 15.23 10.69
C GLY A 165 13.90 15.62 11.51
N VAL A 166 13.06 14.66 11.91
CA VAL A 166 11.86 14.89 12.72
C VAL A 166 11.92 14.06 13.99
N ARG A 167 11.66 14.68 15.15
CA ARG A 167 11.55 13.98 16.43
C ARG A 167 10.20 13.28 16.55
N GLY A 168 10.17 12.11 17.21
CA GLY A 168 8.92 11.37 17.47
C GLY A 168 7.80 12.22 18.11
N SER A 169 8.13 13.22 18.93
CA SER A 169 7.14 14.12 19.56
C SER A 169 6.24 14.85 18.56
N ALA A 170 6.71 15.08 17.32
CA ALA A 170 5.95 15.73 16.26
C ALA A 170 4.70 14.95 15.83
N PHE A 171 4.65 13.64 16.09
CA PHE A 171 3.55 12.77 15.67
C PHE A 171 2.49 12.58 16.77
N SER A 172 2.71 13.09 17.98
CA SER A 172 1.86 12.88 19.16
C SER A 172 0.38 13.21 18.91
N SER A 173 0.08 14.35 18.28
CA SER A 173 -1.31 14.75 17.95
C SER A 173 -2.00 13.79 16.98
N SER A 174 -1.22 13.16 16.09
CA SER A 174 -1.74 12.28 15.03
C SER A 174 -1.86 10.82 15.49
N VAL A 175 -0.98 10.37 16.39
CA VAL A 175 -0.98 9.02 17.00
C VAL A 175 -2.23 8.73 17.86
N TYR A 176 -2.88 9.78 18.38
CA TYR A 176 -4.11 9.69 19.18
C TYR A 176 -5.33 10.30 18.49
N HIS A 177 -5.26 10.56 17.18
CA HIS A 177 -6.34 11.24 16.46
C HIS A 177 -7.61 10.38 16.36
N ARG A 178 -8.80 11.01 16.36
CA ARG A 178 -10.11 10.32 16.27
C ARG A 178 -10.28 9.52 14.98
N ASN A 179 -9.85 10.10 13.85
CA ASN A 179 -9.86 9.43 12.55
C ASN A 179 -8.93 8.20 12.55
N GLY A 180 -9.51 7.01 12.35
CA GLY A 180 -8.77 5.74 12.40
C GLY A 180 -7.65 5.63 11.36
N TYR A 181 -7.88 6.09 10.13
CA TYR A 181 -6.85 6.03 9.08
C TYR A 181 -5.64 6.93 9.40
N LEU A 182 -5.87 8.19 9.79
CA LEU A 182 -4.80 9.11 10.18
C LEU A 182 -4.04 8.56 11.40
N ARG A 183 -4.76 8.03 12.38
CA ARG A 183 -4.19 7.43 13.59
C ARG A 183 -3.27 6.25 13.28
N LYS A 184 -3.74 5.29 12.48
CA LYS A 184 -2.94 4.14 12.04
C LYS A 184 -1.71 4.57 11.26
N PHE A 185 -1.89 5.46 10.29
CA PHE A 185 -0.77 5.92 9.47
C PHE A 185 0.27 6.67 10.30
N ALA A 186 -0.17 7.51 11.24
CA ALA A 186 0.74 8.21 12.15
C ALA A 186 1.50 7.25 13.07
N ARG A 187 0.84 6.23 13.62
CA ARG A 187 1.49 5.20 14.45
C ARG A 187 2.55 4.42 13.67
N MET A 188 2.21 4.00 12.46
CA MET A 188 3.14 3.32 11.55
C MET A 188 4.35 4.19 11.19
N THR A 189 4.14 5.48 10.92
CA THR A 189 5.22 6.40 10.58
C THR A 189 6.06 6.79 11.79
N TYR A 190 5.43 7.02 12.96
CA TYR A 190 6.09 7.40 14.20
C TYR A 190 7.22 6.43 14.58
N THR A 191 6.99 5.14 14.36
CA THR A 191 7.96 4.07 14.60
C THR A 191 9.34 4.33 14.01
N ARG A 192 9.41 4.84 12.77
CA ARG A 192 10.69 5.11 12.11
C ARG A 192 11.51 6.22 12.79
N PHE A 193 10.88 6.98 13.69
CA PHE A 193 11.46 8.13 14.36
C PHE A 193 11.53 7.96 15.90
N ASP A 194 11.08 6.82 16.44
CA ASP A 194 11.20 6.48 17.85
C ASP A 194 12.32 5.47 18.06
N SER A 195 13.35 5.86 18.82
CA SER A 195 14.54 5.03 19.08
C SER A 195 14.38 4.06 20.25
N HIS A 196 13.34 4.21 21.08
CA HIS A 196 13.26 3.48 22.36
C HIS A 196 12.51 2.14 22.24
N ASP A 197 11.53 2.03 21.34
CA ASP A 197 10.81 0.79 21.07
C ASP A 197 10.22 0.81 19.64
N PRO A 198 11.00 0.37 18.63
CA PRO A 198 10.60 0.41 17.23
C PRO A 198 9.52 -0.63 16.88
N TYR A 199 9.05 -1.47 17.80
CA TYR A 199 8.00 -2.47 17.51
C TYR A 199 6.71 -2.22 18.30
N LYS A 200 6.68 -1.21 19.19
CA LYS A 200 5.51 -0.81 19.98
C LYS A 200 4.24 -0.59 19.17
N PHE A 201 4.37 -0.15 17.91
CA PHE A 201 3.22 0.09 17.04
C PHE A 201 2.45 -1.20 16.70
N LEU A 202 3.10 -2.37 16.74
CA LEU A 202 2.46 -3.68 16.57
C LEU A 202 1.52 -4.01 17.74
N GLU A 203 1.76 -3.45 18.93
CA GLU A 203 0.88 -3.62 20.09
C GLU A 203 -0.31 -2.64 20.06
N GLN A 204 -0.17 -1.49 19.39
CA GLN A 204 -1.11 -0.37 19.53
C GLN A 204 -2.07 -0.20 18.35
N GLY A 205 -3.22 -0.87 18.41
CA GLY A 205 -4.46 -0.45 17.70
C GLY A 205 -4.38 -0.45 16.17
N LEU A 206 -3.66 -1.41 15.58
CA LEU A 206 -3.75 -1.73 14.15
C LEU A 206 -4.99 -2.58 13.81
N ASP A 207 -5.53 -3.26 14.81
CA ASP A 207 -6.64 -4.21 14.75
C ASP A 207 -7.96 -3.63 14.25
N ASP A 208 -8.26 -2.37 14.57
CA ASP A 208 -9.54 -1.73 14.21
C ASP A 208 -9.64 -1.51 12.70
N HIS A 209 -10.23 -2.45 11.96
CA HIS A 209 -10.36 -2.46 10.49
C HIS A 209 -9.01 -2.58 9.75
N PHE A 210 -8.16 -3.54 10.13
CA PHE A 210 -6.97 -3.90 9.36
C PHE A 210 -7.36 -4.39 7.95
N ASN A 211 -6.80 -3.76 6.92
CA ASN A 211 -7.13 -4.00 5.52
C ASN A 211 -5.86 -4.31 4.69
N LYS A 212 -6.04 -4.78 3.45
CA LYS A 212 -4.92 -5.16 2.55
C LYS A 212 -3.93 -4.02 2.25
N PHE A 213 -4.36 -2.77 2.36
CA PHE A 213 -3.47 -1.63 2.15
C PHE A 213 -2.63 -1.34 3.41
N ASP A 214 -3.21 -1.50 4.60
CA ASP A 214 -2.49 -1.46 5.87
C ASP A 214 -1.43 -2.57 5.92
N GLU A 215 -1.77 -3.77 5.46
CA GLU A 215 -0.86 -4.92 5.29
C GLU A 215 0.35 -4.59 4.41
N LYS A 216 0.15 -4.14 3.17
CA LYS A 216 1.26 -3.78 2.27
C LYS A 216 2.17 -2.71 2.86
N ARG A 217 1.57 -1.74 3.55
CA ARG A 217 2.34 -0.67 4.21
C ARG A 217 3.15 -1.21 5.37
N LEU A 218 2.58 -2.10 6.17
CA LEU A 218 3.23 -2.67 7.33
C LEU A 218 4.40 -3.58 6.93
N HIS A 219 4.19 -4.41 5.91
CA HIS A 219 5.22 -5.21 5.28
C HIS A 219 6.43 -4.35 4.83
N TYR A 220 6.16 -3.26 4.10
CA TYR A 220 7.23 -2.35 3.67
C TYR A 220 8.00 -1.73 4.85
N ILE A 221 7.29 -1.33 5.91
CA ILE A 221 7.91 -0.79 7.13
C ILE A 221 8.78 -1.83 7.81
N LEU A 222 8.31 -3.08 7.93
CA LEU A 222 9.08 -4.19 8.49
C LEU A 222 10.35 -4.46 7.66
N ILE A 223 10.26 -4.50 6.32
CA ILE A 223 11.43 -4.63 5.44
C ILE A 223 12.43 -3.50 5.67
N GLU A 224 11.98 -2.26 5.76
CA GLU A 224 12.87 -1.13 6.02
C GLU A 224 13.56 -1.26 7.37
N MET A 225 12.81 -1.61 8.42
CA MET A 225 13.37 -1.76 9.77
C MET A 225 14.35 -2.93 9.88
N ASN A 226 14.11 -4.02 9.15
CA ASN A 226 15.00 -5.19 9.13
C ASN A 226 16.41 -4.86 8.61
N LYS A 227 16.60 -3.72 7.93
CA LYS A 227 17.92 -3.25 7.49
C LYS A 227 18.75 -2.70 8.64
N ASP A 228 18.09 -2.06 9.62
CA ASP A 228 18.74 -1.39 10.73
C ASP A 228 18.83 -2.32 11.97
N HIS A 229 17.77 -3.10 12.22
CA HIS A 229 17.67 -4.01 13.36
C HIS A 229 16.93 -5.32 12.99
N PRO A 230 17.37 -6.49 13.47
CA PRO A 230 16.68 -7.75 13.21
C PRO A 230 15.28 -7.72 13.80
N ILE A 231 14.30 -8.21 13.04
CA ILE A 231 12.91 -8.24 13.49
C ILE A 231 12.75 -9.24 14.65
N PRO A 232 12.17 -8.82 15.78
CA PRO A 232 11.86 -9.71 16.90
C PRO A 232 10.84 -10.77 16.51
N LEU A 233 10.81 -11.88 17.25
CA LEU A 233 9.86 -12.96 17.04
C LEU A 233 8.43 -12.44 17.09
N LEU A 234 7.68 -12.64 15.99
CA LEU A 234 6.36 -12.04 15.85
C LEU A 234 5.28 -12.73 16.72
N THR A 235 5.64 -13.82 17.39
CA THR A 235 4.75 -14.71 18.16
C THR A 235 4.03 -13.99 19.28
N LYS A 236 4.68 -13.01 19.92
CA LYS A 236 4.10 -12.15 20.97
C LYS A 236 2.85 -11.42 20.47
N TRP A 237 2.91 -10.85 19.26
CA TRP A 237 1.80 -10.08 18.71
C TRP A 237 0.69 -10.96 18.16
N VAL A 238 1.01 -12.14 17.63
CA VAL A 238 -0.01 -13.13 17.21
C VAL A 238 -0.85 -13.59 18.40
N ARG A 239 -0.22 -13.86 19.55
CA ARG A 239 -0.91 -14.30 20.79
C ARG A 239 -1.85 -13.22 21.33
N ASN A 240 -1.45 -11.96 21.26
CA ASN A 240 -2.21 -10.84 21.82
C ASN A 240 -3.25 -10.25 20.86
N SER A 241 -3.17 -10.58 19.57
CA SER A 241 -4.11 -10.08 18.55
C SER A 241 -5.45 -10.82 18.63
N THR A 242 -6.55 -10.06 18.46
CA THR A 242 -7.91 -10.63 18.42
C THR A 242 -8.46 -10.77 17.00
N LYS A 243 -7.80 -10.15 16.00
CA LYS A 243 -8.33 -10.03 14.64
C LYS A 243 -7.66 -11.02 13.68
N GLU A 244 -8.49 -11.84 13.04
CA GLU A 244 -8.05 -12.89 12.11
C GLU A 244 -7.18 -12.36 10.98
N ASN A 245 -7.57 -11.26 10.33
CA ASN A 245 -6.79 -10.67 9.23
C ASN A 245 -5.39 -10.20 9.67
N TYR A 246 -5.28 -9.66 10.89
CA TYR A 246 -4.00 -9.17 11.40
C TYR A 246 -3.13 -10.34 11.88
N LYS A 247 -3.72 -11.37 12.50
CA LYS A 247 -3.03 -12.63 12.82
C LYS A 247 -2.48 -13.29 11.55
N GLY A 248 -3.31 -13.44 10.52
CA GLY A 248 -2.91 -14.03 9.24
C GLY A 248 -1.75 -13.29 8.60
N PHE A 249 -1.79 -11.95 8.59
CA PHE A 249 -0.67 -11.12 8.16
C PHE A 249 0.62 -11.40 8.96
N LEU A 250 0.56 -11.36 10.29
CA LEU A 250 1.74 -11.59 11.14
C LEU A 250 2.33 -12.98 10.94
N VAL A 251 1.49 -14.00 10.77
CA VAL A 251 1.91 -15.38 10.46
C VAL A 251 2.66 -15.40 9.12
N ARG A 252 2.12 -14.79 8.06
CA ARG A 252 2.80 -14.73 6.76
C ARG A 252 4.14 -14.00 6.84
N GLU A 253 4.23 -12.93 7.63
CA GLU A 253 5.50 -12.22 7.82
C GLU A 253 6.55 -13.09 8.54
N MET A 254 6.16 -14.05 9.38
CA MET A 254 7.11 -15.02 9.97
C MET A 254 7.77 -15.88 8.89
N GLY A 255 7.01 -16.31 7.89
CA GLY A 255 7.52 -17.06 6.72
C GLY A 255 8.43 -16.20 5.84
N PHE A 256 8.03 -14.95 5.59
CA PHE A 256 8.82 -13.99 4.82
C PHE A 256 10.19 -13.69 5.48
N PHE A 257 10.20 -13.43 6.80
CA PHE A 257 11.43 -13.15 7.54
C PHE A 257 12.18 -14.41 8.02
N LYS A 258 11.73 -15.60 7.61
CA LYS A 258 12.37 -16.89 7.94
C LYS A 258 12.59 -17.10 9.44
N GLN A 259 11.57 -16.82 10.25
CA GLN A 259 11.60 -17.02 11.70
C GLN A 259 11.37 -18.49 12.06
N TYR A 260 12.37 -19.36 11.87
CA TYR A 260 12.26 -20.80 12.13
C TYR A 260 11.91 -21.14 13.58
N GLU A 261 12.29 -20.29 14.54
CA GLU A 261 11.97 -20.46 15.97
C GLU A 261 10.45 -20.35 16.25
N SER A 262 9.67 -19.82 15.31
CA SER A 262 8.21 -19.70 15.42
C SER A 262 7.46 -21.00 15.10
N ILE A 263 8.11 -22.00 14.49
CA ILE A 263 7.47 -23.26 14.04
C ILE A 263 6.68 -23.95 15.17
N PRO A 264 7.25 -24.20 16.38
CA PRO A 264 6.50 -24.87 17.45
C PRO A 264 5.22 -24.11 17.85
N PHE A 265 5.31 -22.77 17.86
CA PHE A 265 4.17 -21.90 18.14
C PHE A 265 3.11 -21.97 17.03
N LEU A 266 3.51 -21.99 15.76
CA LEU A 266 2.58 -22.11 14.63
C LEU A 266 1.83 -23.44 14.64
N VAL A 267 2.50 -24.55 14.98
CA VAL A 267 1.87 -25.87 15.10
C VAL A 267 0.86 -25.91 16.26
N GLU A 268 1.20 -25.33 17.41
CA GLU A 268 0.27 -25.22 18.54
C GLU A 268 -0.92 -24.30 18.20
N LEU A 269 -0.66 -23.18 17.52
CA LEU A 269 -1.69 -22.26 17.08
C LEU A 269 -2.64 -22.90 16.08
N TYR A 270 -2.14 -23.69 15.13
CA TYR A 270 -2.97 -24.39 14.15
C TYR A 270 -4.02 -25.30 14.81
N LYS A 271 -3.62 -26.00 15.89
CA LYS A 271 -4.49 -26.92 16.63
C LYS A 271 -5.56 -26.20 17.45
N THR A 272 -5.27 -25.00 17.93
CA THR A 272 -6.15 -24.24 18.84
C THR A 272 -7.04 -23.23 18.13
N GLU A 273 -6.61 -22.71 16.98
CA GLU A 273 -7.29 -21.68 16.22
C GLU A 273 -8.54 -22.22 15.51
N GLN A 274 -9.61 -21.42 15.46
CA GLN A 274 -10.88 -21.78 14.82
C GLN A 274 -11.04 -21.09 13.46
N SER A 275 -10.37 -19.96 13.25
CA SER A 275 -10.43 -19.22 11.99
C SER A 275 -9.76 -20.02 10.85
N ILE A 276 -10.55 -20.32 9.81
CA ILE A 276 -10.06 -20.95 8.58
C ILE A 276 -9.00 -20.07 7.91
N LEU A 277 -9.16 -18.74 7.94
CA LEU A 277 -8.22 -17.81 7.34
C LEU A 277 -6.84 -17.94 7.98
N VAL A 278 -6.77 -17.93 9.32
CA VAL A 278 -5.50 -18.05 10.02
C VAL A 278 -4.89 -19.44 9.81
N LYS A 279 -5.70 -20.51 9.77
CA LYS A 279 -5.23 -21.86 9.45
C LYS A 279 -4.62 -21.97 8.04
N CYS A 280 -5.23 -21.33 7.05
CA CYS A 280 -4.69 -21.24 5.69
C CYS A 280 -3.30 -20.61 5.69
N GLU A 281 -3.16 -19.44 6.33
CA GLU A 281 -1.88 -18.72 6.39
C GLU A 281 -0.80 -19.51 7.14
N ILE A 282 -1.17 -20.24 8.21
CA ILE A 282 -0.24 -21.10 8.94
C ILE A 282 0.28 -22.23 8.04
N MET A 283 -0.60 -22.89 7.28
CA MET A 283 -0.21 -23.99 6.39
C MET A 283 0.78 -23.53 5.31
N GLU A 284 0.52 -22.39 4.68
CA GLU A 284 1.42 -21.79 3.70
C GLU A 284 2.77 -21.40 4.35
N THR A 285 2.72 -20.77 5.52
CA THR A 285 3.91 -20.33 6.27
C THR A 285 4.78 -21.50 6.72
N LEU A 286 4.19 -22.60 7.18
CA LEU A 286 4.95 -23.81 7.55
C LEU A 286 5.67 -24.41 6.34
N GLY A 287 5.06 -24.31 5.16
CA GLY A 287 5.69 -24.66 3.88
C GLY A 287 6.90 -23.77 3.58
N GLU A 288 6.75 -22.45 3.70
CA GLU A 288 7.84 -21.49 3.51
C GLU A 288 9.00 -21.65 4.49
N LEU A 289 8.72 -22.16 5.69
CA LEU A 289 9.70 -22.44 6.74
C LEU A 289 10.29 -23.86 6.65
N GLU A 290 9.99 -24.58 5.57
CA GLU A 290 10.56 -25.92 5.27
C GLU A 290 10.26 -26.98 6.36
N TYR A 291 9.10 -26.88 7.03
CA TYR A 291 8.72 -27.82 8.08
C TYR A 291 8.23 -29.15 7.50
N GLU A 292 9.13 -30.13 7.35
CA GLU A 292 8.80 -31.45 6.77
C GLU A 292 7.57 -32.18 7.38
N PRO A 293 7.33 -32.16 8.71
CA PRO A 293 6.16 -32.82 9.30
C PRO A 293 4.81 -32.19 8.90
N LEU A 294 4.82 -31.09 8.15
CA LEU A 294 3.64 -30.54 7.46
C LEU A 294 2.95 -31.60 6.58
N ILE A 295 3.70 -32.54 5.99
CA ILE A 295 3.15 -33.57 5.10
C ILE A 295 2.18 -34.48 5.85
N ASP A 296 2.50 -34.85 7.09
CA ASP A 296 1.65 -35.73 7.88
C ASP A 296 0.41 -34.99 8.38
N LEU A 297 0.58 -33.72 8.80
CA LEU A 297 -0.55 -32.83 9.13
C LEU A 297 -1.49 -32.63 7.93
N ALA A 298 -0.94 -32.48 6.73
CA ALA A 298 -1.71 -32.36 5.49
C ALA A 298 -2.55 -33.62 5.24
N LYS A 299 -1.96 -34.82 5.36
CA LYS A 299 -2.67 -36.09 5.15
C LYS A 299 -3.85 -36.29 6.10
N GLU A 300 -3.67 -35.93 7.37
CA GLU A 300 -4.70 -36.08 8.39
C GLU A 300 -5.91 -35.16 8.15
N GLU A 301 -5.66 -33.90 7.78
CA GLU A 301 -6.70 -32.86 7.71
C GLU A 301 -7.29 -32.65 6.30
N PHE A 302 -6.64 -33.09 5.22
CA PHE A 302 -7.04 -32.71 3.86
C PHE A 302 -8.48 -33.10 3.52
N ASN A 303 -8.93 -34.29 3.91
CA ASN A 303 -10.26 -34.79 3.59
C ASN A 303 -11.38 -34.12 4.42
N SER A 304 -11.08 -33.67 5.65
CA SER A 304 -12.00 -32.96 6.54
C SER A 304 -11.98 -31.44 6.35
N ALA A 305 -10.94 -30.91 5.71
CA ALA A 305 -10.73 -29.49 5.52
C ALA A 305 -11.72 -28.83 4.56
N SER A 306 -12.02 -27.56 4.80
CA SER A 306 -12.74 -26.71 3.86
C SER A 306 -11.92 -26.46 2.58
N LYS A 307 -12.57 -26.15 1.45
CA LYS A 307 -11.89 -25.88 0.16
C LYS A 307 -10.76 -24.83 0.23
N PRO A 308 -10.92 -23.69 0.94
CA PRO A 308 -9.83 -22.74 1.11
C PRO A 308 -8.62 -23.36 1.80
N LEU A 309 -8.85 -24.17 2.83
CA LEU A 309 -7.78 -24.83 3.58
C LEU A 309 -7.11 -25.95 2.76
N GLN A 310 -7.87 -26.73 1.99
CA GLN A 310 -7.30 -27.70 1.04
C GLN A 310 -6.37 -27.02 0.02
N THR A 311 -6.76 -25.85 -0.47
CA THR A 311 -5.93 -25.05 -1.38
C THR A 311 -4.64 -24.61 -0.71
N SER A 312 -4.73 -24.06 0.50
CA SER A 312 -3.55 -23.62 1.26
C SER A 312 -2.64 -24.78 1.70
N ILE A 313 -3.20 -25.98 1.92
CA ILE A 313 -2.40 -27.20 2.17
C ILE A 313 -1.58 -27.56 0.94
N ILE A 314 -2.19 -27.58 -0.25
CA ILE A 314 -1.47 -27.85 -1.51
C ILE A 314 -0.39 -26.79 -1.74
N GLU A 315 -0.72 -25.52 -1.49
CA GLU A 315 0.23 -24.41 -1.61
C GLU A 315 1.39 -24.51 -0.62
N GLY A 316 1.12 -24.84 0.65
CA GLY A 316 2.16 -25.09 1.64
C GLY A 316 3.08 -26.25 1.24
N LEU A 317 2.53 -27.33 0.68
CA LEU A 317 3.35 -28.44 0.15
C LEU A 317 4.16 -28.02 -1.09
N ARG A 318 3.61 -27.15 -1.94
CA ARG A 318 4.33 -26.54 -3.08
C ARG A 318 5.53 -25.72 -2.59
N LEU A 319 5.35 -24.91 -1.55
CA LEU A 319 6.41 -24.09 -0.97
C LEU A 319 7.48 -24.93 -0.25
N LEU A 320 7.09 -26.04 0.39
CA LEU A 320 8.00 -26.99 1.03
C LEU A 320 8.94 -27.70 0.03
N LYS A 321 8.49 -27.93 -1.21
CA LYS A 321 9.24 -28.59 -2.29
C LYS A 321 9.87 -29.95 -1.90
N SER A 322 9.26 -30.68 -0.96
CA SER A 322 9.78 -31.98 -0.52
C SER A 322 9.25 -33.12 -1.38
N ARG A 323 10.15 -33.97 -1.89
CA ARG A 323 9.77 -35.17 -2.67
C ARG A 323 8.83 -36.12 -1.92
N LYS A 324 8.88 -36.09 -0.58
CA LYS A 324 8.02 -36.89 0.29
C LYS A 324 6.52 -36.54 0.15
N SER A 325 6.16 -35.39 -0.43
CA SER A 325 4.76 -35.03 -0.69
C SER A 325 4.18 -35.65 -1.96
N LEU A 326 5.03 -36.13 -2.90
CA LEU A 326 4.59 -36.65 -4.21
C LEU A 326 3.57 -37.80 -4.12
N PRO A 327 3.71 -38.80 -3.23
CA PRO A 327 2.72 -39.87 -3.10
C PRO A 327 1.35 -39.34 -2.69
N PHE A 328 1.32 -38.41 -1.74
CA PHE A 328 0.09 -37.78 -1.26
C PHE A 328 -0.59 -36.96 -2.35
N LEU A 329 0.17 -36.22 -3.15
CA LEU A 329 -0.38 -35.43 -4.27
C LEU A 329 -0.98 -36.31 -5.35
N THR A 330 -0.33 -37.44 -5.65
CA THR A 330 -0.81 -38.41 -6.64
C THR A 330 -2.13 -39.05 -6.20
N GLU A 331 -2.22 -39.47 -4.93
CA GLU A 331 -3.44 -40.00 -4.34
C GLU A 331 -4.56 -38.95 -4.31
N THR A 332 -4.23 -37.71 -3.98
CA THR A 332 -5.16 -36.57 -3.95
C THR A 332 -5.69 -36.26 -5.35
N TYR A 333 -4.85 -36.31 -6.38
CA TYR A 333 -5.24 -36.10 -7.77
C TYR A 333 -6.25 -37.15 -8.25
N GLN A 334 -6.03 -38.41 -7.88
CA GLN A 334 -6.90 -39.53 -8.27
C GLN A 334 -8.25 -39.51 -7.53
N SER A 335 -8.25 -39.10 -6.27
CA SER A 335 -9.45 -39.07 -5.43
C SER A 335 -10.30 -37.81 -5.61
N THR A 336 -9.73 -36.68 -6.01
CA THR A 336 -10.47 -35.43 -6.16
C THR A 336 -11.29 -35.38 -7.45
N GLN A 337 -12.54 -34.92 -7.33
CA GLN A 337 -13.40 -34.63 -8.50
C GLN A 337 -13.30 -33.17 -8.97
N PHE A 338 -12.60 -32.31 -8.22
CA PHE A 338 -12.54 -30.88 -8.51
C PHE A 338 -11.41 -30.54 -9.49
N SER A 339 -11.79 -30.00 -10.66
CA SER A 339 -10.86 -29.55 -11.70
C SER A 339 -9.82 -28.54 -11.22
N GLU A 340 -10.18 -27.62 -10.32
CA GLU A 340 -9.26 -26.60 -9.80
C GLU A 340 -8.12 -27.22 -8.95
N THR A 341 -8.45 -28.20 -8.12
CA THR A 341 -7.46 -28.95 -7.32
C THR A 341 -6.53 -29.75 -8.24
N LYS A 342 -7.08 -30.35 -9.31
CA LYS A 342 -6.29 -31.08 -10.32
C LYS A 342 -5.29 -30.17 -11.03
N ILE A 343 -5.71 -28.96 -11.44
CA ILE A 343 -4.83 -27.97 -12.08
C ILE A 343 -3.66 -27.64 -11.15
N LYS A 344 -3.93 -27.29 -9.89
CA LYS A 344 -2.88 -26.90 -8.93
C LYS A 344 -1.90 -28.03 -8.63
N ILE A 345 -2.37 -29.27 -8.55
CA ILE A 345 -1.49 -30.43 -8.36
C ILE A 345 -0.61 -30.63 -9.60
N VAL A 346 -1.17 -30.48 -10.80
CA VAL A 346 -0.39 -30.59 -12.04
C VAL A 346 0.65 -29.48 -12.15
N GLU A 347 0.29 -28.23 -11.90
CA GLU A 347 1.23 -27.09 -11.83
C GLU A 347 2.33 -27.35 -10.80
N MET A 348 1.97 -27.84 -9.62
CA MET A 348 2.95 -28.20 -8.59
C MET A 348 3.90 -29.28 -9.09
N LEU A 349 3.41 -30.35 -9.73
CA LEU A 349 4.25 -31.43 -10.24
C LEU A 349 5.21 -30.99 -11.35
N GLN A 350 4.88 -29.95 -12.13
CA GLN A 350 5.79 -29.34 -13.11
C GLN A 350 6.95 -28.58 -12.44
N GLU A 351 6.73 -28.04 -11.24
CA GLU A 351 7.76 -27.34 -10.48
C GLU A 351 8.76 -28.30 -9.79
N PHE A 352 8.44 -29.59 -9.71
CA PHE A 352 9.37 -30.62 -9.26
C PHE A 352 10.27 -31.09 -10.41
N ASP A 353 11.48 -31.58 -10.08
CA ASP A 353 12.46 -32.12 -11.03
C ASP A 353 11.94 -33.39 -11.78
N GLU A 354 12.83 -34.17 -12.40
CA GLU A 354 12.53 -35.35 -13.23
C GLU A 354 11.48 -36.33 -12.65
N GLU A 355 11.44 -36.51 -11.33
CA GLU A 355 10.45 -37.36 -10.65
C GLU A 355 9.01 -36.82 -10.79
N GLY A 356 8.81 -35.50 -10.70
CA GLY A 356 7.50 -34.86 -10.89
C GLY A 356 6.99 -35.05 -12.32
N MET A 357 7.88 -34.90 -13.29
CA MET A 357 7.58 -35.15 -14.71
C MET A 357 7.24 -36.62 -14.99
N SER A 358 7.91 -37.57 -14.34
CA SER A 358 7.59 -39.00 -14.47
C SER A 358 6.17 -39.32 -13.98
N ILE A 359 5.75 -38.67 -12.88
CA ILE A 359 4.41 -38.82 -12.31
C ILE A 359 3.38 -38.17 -13.25
N LEU A 360 3.67 -37.00 -13.81
CA LEU A 360 2.80 -36.33 -14.79
C LEU A 360 2.55 -37.20 -16.02
N ILE A 361 3.58 -37.85 -16.56
CA ILE A 361 3.45 -38.77 -17.69
C ILE A 361 2.57 -39.98 -17.29
N SER A 362 2.80 -40.55 -16.11
CA SER A 362 1.99 -41.68 -15.64
C SER A 362 0.51 -41.32 -15.39
N LEU A 363 0.23 -40.06 -15.06
CA LEU A 363 -1.12 -39.54 -14.86
C LEU A 363 -1.79 -39.18 -16.18
N SER A 364 -1.03 -38.69 -17.17
CA SER A 364 -1.56 -38.37 -18.50
C SER A 364 -1.98 -39.64 -19.25
N GLU A 365 -1.23 -40.73 -19.12
CA GLU A 365 -1.57 -42.05 -19.68
C GLU A 365 -2.87 -42.65 -19.12
N LYS A 366 -3.25 -42.26 -17.90
CA LYS A 366 -4.47 -42.72 -17.22
C LYS A 366 -5.65 -41.76 -17.37
N SER A 367 -5.44 -40.62 -18.04
CA SER A 367 -6.47 -39.61 -18.22
C SER A 367 -7.54 -40.09 -19.20
N SER A 368 -8.81 -39.82 -18.87
CA SER A 368 -9.97 -40.29 -19.67
C SER A 368 -10.94 -39.17 -20.04
N SER A 369 -10.73 -37.97 -19.51
CA SER A 369 -11.57 -36.80 -19.75
C SER A 369 -10.89 -35.82 -20.72
N LYS A 370 -11.69 -35.24 -21.62
CA LYS A 370 -11.24 -34.17 -22.54
C LYS A 370 -10.59 -32.99 -21.82
N PHE A 371 -11.01 -32.70 -20.59
CA PHE A 371 -10.40 -31.67 -19.74
C PHE A 371 -8.98 -32.05 -19.32
N GLU A 372 -8.77 -33.30 -18.90
CA GLU A 372 -7.46 -33.79 -18.43
C GLU A 372 -6.48 -33.90 -19.60
N GLU A 373 -6.93 -34.36 -20.77
CA GLU A 373 -6.12 -34.36 -22.00
C GLU A 373 -5.57 -32.95 -22.32
N ASN A 374 -6.43 -31.93 -22.25
CA ASN A 374 -6.02 -30.54 -22.51
C ASN A 374 -5.08 -30.00 -21.40
N LEU A 375 -5.31 -30.38 -20.14
CA LEU A 375 -4.49 -29.97 -19.00
C LEU A 375 -3.08 -30.53 -19.12
N PHE A 376 -2.93 -31.83 -19.39
CA PHE A 376 -1.62 -32.46 -19.56
C PHE A 376 -0.93 -32.02 -20.84
N ALA A 377 -1.66 -31.75 -21.92
CA ALA A 377 -1.09 -31.18 -23.13
C ALA A 377 -0.50 -29.78 -22.91
N TYR A 378 -1.09 -28.97 -22.02
CA TYR A 378 -0.51 -27.69 -21.64
C TYR A 378 0.68 -27.87 -20.69
N ALA A 379 0.61 -28.84 -19.77
CA ALA A 379 1.64 -29.04 -18.76
C ALA A 379 2.92 -29.74 -19.27
N LEU A 380 2.83 -30.48 -20.38
CA LEU A 380 3.95 -31.23 -20.97
C LEU A 380 4.60 -30.52 -22.17
N ASN A 381 4.10 -29.35 -22.57
CA ASN A 381 4.74 -28.44 -23.53
C ASN A 381 5.60 -27.41 -22.78
#